data_AF-A0A7V0SEV4-F1
#
_entry.id   AF-A0A7V0SEV4-F1
#
_cell.length_a   1.000
_cell.length_b   1.000
_cell.length_c   1.000
_cell.angle_alpha   90.00
_cell.angle_beta   90.00
_cell.angle_gamma   90.00
#
_symmetry.space_group_name_H-M   'P 1'
#
loop_
_entity.id
_entity.type
_entity.pdbx_description
1 polymer ?
#
loop_
_entity_poly.entity_id
_entity_poly.type
_entity_poly.pdbx_seq_one_letter_code
_entity_poly.pdbx_strand_id
1 'polypeptide(L)'
;MSKPPLRIQVSTLWEYPSQNYGSRPQGDQNYAGATPSYILWNLLNRYTARGQLVVDPMCGSGTTIDVCRDLERRVLAYDINPVRKD
;
A
#
# COMPACT_ATOMS: atom_id res chain seq x y z
N MET A 1 20.02 -6.46 -5.31
CA MET A 1 19.35 -7.78 -5.30
C MET A 1 17.98 -7.61 -5.92
N SER A 2 17.50 -8.58 -6.71
CA SER A 2 16.11 -8.57 -7.19
C SER A 2 15.17 -8.73 -5.99
N LYS A 3 14.03 -8.04 -6.02
CA LYS A 3 12.99 -8.21 -5.00
C LYS A 3 12.41 -9.63 -5.11
N PRO A 4 12.09 -10.29 -3.98
CA PRO A 4 11.47 -11.60 -4.03
C PRO A 4 10.09 -11.52 -4.69
N PRO A 5 9.63 -12.60 -5.35
CA PRO A 5 8.30 -12.64 -5.94
C PRO A 5 7.23 -12.47 -4.85
N LEU A 6 6.16 -11.75 -5.19
CA LEU A 6 5.06 -11.52 -4.28
C LEU A 6 4.28 -12.81 -4.02
N ARG A 7 4.07 -13.10 -2.75
CA ARG A 7 3.26 -14.23 -2.28
C ARG A 7 2.38 -13.75 -1.14
N ILE A 8 1.13 -14.21 -1.10
CA ILE A 8 0.23 -13.93 0.02
C ILE A 8 0.80 -14.59 1.28
N GLN A 9 0.97 -13.80 2.34
CA GLN A 9 1.36 -14.30 3.67
C GLN A 9 0.08 -14.54 4.47
N VAL A 10 -0.06 -15.77 4.97
CA VAL A 10 -1.31 -16.25 5.60
C VAL A 10 -1.20 -16.44 7.11
N SER A 11 0.01 -16.44 7.66
CA SER A 11 0.28 -16.48 9.10
C SER A 11 0.05 -15.10 9.74
N THR A 12 0.29 -15.00 11.04
CA THR A 12 0.25 -13.73 11.80
C THR A 12 1.59 -12.99 11.82
N LEU A 13 2.63 -13.55 11.22
CA LEU A 13 3.97 -12.94 11.10
C LEU A 13 4.34 -12.88 9.62
N TRP A 14 4.59 -11.67 9.10
CA TRP A 14 4.90 -11.44 7.69
C TRP A 14 6.31 -10.90 7.52
N GLU A 15 7.06 -11.49 6.61
CA GLU A 15 8.42 -11.05 6.27
C GLU A 15 8.48 -10.58 4.82
N TYR A 16 8.98 -9.37 4.61
CA TYR A 16 9.27 -8.84 3.28
C TYR A 16 10.46 -7.89 3.33
N PRO A 17 11.49 -8.06 2.47
CA PRO A 17 12.79 -7.43 2.65
C PRO A 17 12.86 -5.96 2.19
N SER A 18 11.73 -5.32 1.86
CA SER A 18 11.73 -3.96 1.34
C SER A 18 10.45 -3.19 1.63
N GLN A 19 10.54 -1.85 1.64
CA GLN A 19 9.37 -0.98 1.87
C GLN A 19 8.41 -0.98 0.68
N ASN A 20 8.93 -1.08 -0.55
CA ASN A 20 8.15 -1.06 -1.80
C ASN A 20 8.19 -2.43 -2.47
N TYR A 21 7.05 -3.04 -2.79
CA TYR A 21 7.05 -4.30 -3.55
C TYR A 21 7.25 -4.10 -5.06
N GLY A 22 6.85 -2.94 -5.59
CA GLY A 22 6.88 -2.63 -7.01
C GLY A 22 8.21 -2.04 -7.50
N SER A 23 8.33 -1.80 -8.80
CA SER A 23 9.45 -1.05 -9.39
C SER A 23 9.29 0.47 -9.26
N ARG A 24 8.04 0.95 -9.09
CA ARG A 24 7.73 2.36 -8.85
C ARG A 24 7.71 2.69 -7.36
N PRO A 25 8.03 3.92 -6.95
CA PRO A 25 7.77 4.41 -5.60
C PRO A 25 6.28 4.28 -5.25
N GLN A 26 5.99 3.88 -4.01
CA GLN A 26 4.64 3.74 -3.44
C GLN A 26 4.63 4.54 -2.15
N GLY A 27 3.93 5.67 -2.15
CA GLY A 27 4.10 6.73 -1.17
C GLY A 27 5.48 7.39 -1.20
N ASP A 28 5.70 8.32 -0.29
CA ASP A 28 7.02 8.88 0.02
C ASP A 28 7.72 8.01 1.10
N GLN A 29 8.90 7.50 0.76
CA GLN A 29 9.72 6.67 1.66
C GLN A 29 10.28 7.47 2.85
N ASN A 30 10.45 8.77 2.69
CA ASN A 30 10.97 9.66 3.74
C ASN A 30 9.87 10.17 4.67
N TYR A 31 8.60 9.86 4.39
CA TYR A 31 7.50 10.25 5.26
C TYR A 31 7.56 9.46 6.58
N ALA A 32 7.53 10.19 7.70
CA ALA A 32 7.59 9.59 9.02
C ALA A 32 6.40 8.63 9.24
N GLY A 33 6.71 7.35 9.51
CA GLY A 33 5.68 6.33 9.67
C GLY A 33 5.07 5.81 8.36
N ALA A 34 5.73 6.02 7.21
CA ALA A 34 5.31 5.45 5.93
C ALA A 34 5.14 3.92 6.02
N THR A 35 3.93 3.46 5.77
CA THR A 35 3.60 2.02 5.84
C THR A 35 4.25 1.29 4.66
N PRO A 36 4.97 0.18 4.89
CA PRO A 36 5.47 -0.67 3.81
C PRO A 36 4.34 -1.16 2.90
N SER A 37 4.44 -0.86 1.61
CA SER A 37 3.44 -1.21 0.58
C SER A 37 3.06 -2.70 0.55
N TYR A 38 3.97 -3.59 0.92
CA TYR A 38 3.71 -5.04 0.93
C TYR A 38 2.62 -5.42 1.93
N ILE A 39 2.55 -4.74 3.07
CA ILE A 39 1.50 -4.94 4.07
C ILE A 39 0.14 -4.65 3.44
N LEU A 40 0.02 -3.52 2.74
CA LEU A 40 -1.19 -3.13 2.03
C LEU A 40 -1.52 -4.09 0.89
N TRP A 41 -0.52 -4.51 0.11
CA TRP A 41 -0.71 -5.51 -0.95
C TRP A 41 -1.29 -6.81 -0.41
N ASN A 42 -0.76 -7.30 0.72
CA ASN A 42 -1.24 -8.53 1.33
C ASN A 42 -2.68 -8.37 1.85
N LEU A 43 -2.97 -7.27 2.56
CA LEU A 43 -4.32 -6.98 3.08
C LEU A 43 -5.35 -6.83 1.95
N LEU A 44 -5.06 -6.03 0.93
CA LEU A 44 -6.00 -5.76 -0.16
C LEU A 44 -6.27 -7.00 -1.01
N ASN A 45 -5.28 -7.87 -1.24
CA ASN A 45 -5.53 -9.14 -1.92
C ASN A 45 -6.37 -10.11 -1.08
N ARG A 46 -6.32 -10.03 0.25
CA ARG A 46 -7.08 -10.91 1.14
C ARG A 46 -8.53 -10.47 1.34
N TYR A 47 -8.76 -9.16 1.41
CA TYR A 47 -10.02 -8.61 1.90
C TYR A 47 -10.78 -7.75 0.89
N THR A 48 -10.24 -7.58 -0.33
CA THR A 48 -10.90 -6.80 -1.37
C THR A 48 -10.81 -7.47 -2.74
N ALA A 49 -11.76 -7.16 -3.60
CA ALA A 49 -11.74 -7.51 -5.02
C ALA A 49 -11.50 -6.28 -5.90
N ARG A 50 -11.12 -6.51 -7.16
CA ARG A 50 -11.02 -5.48 -8.19
C ARG A 50 -12.31 -4.63 -8.24
N GLY A 51 -12.16 -3.32 -8.37
CA GLY A 51 -13.26 -2.37 -8.46
C GLY A 51 -13.94 -2.01 -7.13
N GLN A 52 -13.65 -2.73 -6.03
CA GLN A 52 -14.15 -2.35 -4.70
C GLN A 52 -13.48 -1.07 -4.19
N LEU A 53 -14.18 -0.38 -3.30
CA LEU A 53 -13.74 0.86 -2.69
C LEU A 53 -12.97 0.57 -1.39
N VAL A 54 -11.79 1.16 -1.28
CA VAL A 54 -10.98 1.23 -0.06
C VAL A 54 -11.04 2.65 0.48
N VAL A 55 -11.22 2.80 1.78
CA VAL A 55 -11.20 4.10 2.47
C VAL A 55 -10.05 4.11 3.46
N ASP A 56 -9.19 5.12 3.36
CA ASP A 56 -8.09 5.34 4.30
C ASP A 56 -8.18 6.76 4.88
N PRO A 57 -8.61 6.91 6.14
CA PRO A 57 -8.79 8.23 6.75
C PRO A 57 -7.49 8.86 7.26
N MET A 58 -6.35 8.14 7.20
CA MET A 58 -5.04 8.56 7.74
C MET A 58 -3.94 8.22 6.73
N CYS A 59 -4.13 8.65 5.49
CA CYS A 59 -3.40 8.14 4.34
C CYS A 59 -1.92 8.57 4.29
N GLY A 60 -1.54 9.62 5.03
CA GLY A 60 -0.18 10.11 5.16
C GLY A 60 0.50 10.30 3.81
N SER A 61 1.54 9.49 3.56
CA SER A 61 2.34 9.56 2.33
C SER A 61 1.62 9.06 1.06
N GLY A 62 0.45 8.44 1.21
CA GLY A 62 -0.36 7.94 0.09
C GLY A 62 0.00 6.54 -0.38
N THR A 63 0.70 5.72 0.41
CA THR A 63 1.00 4.32 0.02
C THR A 63 -0.27 3.54 -0.32
N THR A 64 -1.36 3.74 0.44
CA THR A 64 -2.66 3.09 0.17
C THR A 64 -3.22 3.46 -1.19
N ILE A 65 -3.08 4.71 -1.63
CA ILE A 65 -3.53 5.18 -2.95
C ILE A 65 -2.81 4.40 -4.05
N ASP A 66 -1.47 4.32 -3.96
CA ASP A 66 -0.65 3.72 -5.01
C ASP A 66 -0.88 2.21 -5.10
N VAL A 67 -0.97 1.52 -3.96
CA VAL A 67 -1.26 0.07 -3.94
C VAL A 67 -2.69 -0.22 -4.42
N CYS A 68 -3.68 0.60 -4.06
CA CYS A 68 -5.03 0.45 -4.58
C CYS A 68 -5.07 0.58 -6.11
N ARG A 69 -4.35 1.55 -6.68
CA ARG A 69 -4.28 1.75 -8.13
C ARG A 69 -3.57 0.60 -8.84
N ASP A 70 -2.43 0.13 -8.31
CA ASP A 70 -1.73 -1.05 -8.83
C ASP A 70 -2.64 -2.30 -8.84
N LEU A 71 -3.51 -2.43 -7.84
CA LEU A 71 -4.44 -3.53 -7.69
C LEU A 71 -5.82 -3.26 -8.30
N GLU A 72 -6.03 -2.12 -8.97
CA GLU A 72 -7.29 -1.80 -9.65
C GLU A 72 -8.50 -1.75 -8.70
N ARG A 73 -8.27 -1.22 -7.50
CA ARG A 73 -9.28 -0.83 -6.51
C ARG A 73 -9.57 0.66 -6.63
N ARG A 74 -10.79 1.05 -6.26
CA ARG A 74 -11.13 2.46 -6.03
C ARG A 74 -10.63 2.86 -4.65
N VAL A 75 -10.20 4.11 -4.48
CA VAL A 75 -9.70 4.60 -3.20
C VAL A 75 -10.26 5.97 -2.88
N LEU A 76 -10.63 6.18 -1.61
CA LEU A 76 -10.81 7.49 -1.01
C LEU A 76 -9.83 7.61 0.15
N ALA A 77 -8.93 8.58 0.05
CA ALA A 77 -7.86 8.80 0.98
C ALA A 77 -8.00 10.20 1.59
N TYR A 78 -7.79 10.29 2.90
CA TYR A 78 -7.83 11.53 3.63
C TYR A 78 -6.63 11.59 4.57
N ASP A 79 -6.19 12.80 4.87
CA ASP A 79 -5.25 13.06 5.95
C ASP A 79 -5.56 14.44 6.51
N ILE A 80 -5.25 14.68 7.78
CA ILE A 80 -5.39 16.00 8.39
C ILE A 80 -4.37 16.99 7.80
N ASN A 81 -3.21 16.50 7.36
CA ASN A 81 -2.15 17.27 6.73
C ASN A 81 -1.81 16.66 5.35
N PRO A 82 -2.66 16.86 4.33
CA PRO A 82 -2.45 16.25 3.02
C PRO A 82 -1.16 16.79 2.37
N VAL A 83 -0.25 15.87 2.02
CA VAL A 83 1.02 16.18 1.34
C VAL A 83 0.98 15.89 -0.16
N ARG A 84 -0.13 15.32 -0.63
CA ARG A 84 -0.40 14.98 -2.04
C ARG A 84 -1.66 15.69 -2.53
N LYS A 85 -1.74 15.90 -3.84
CA LYS A 85 -2.90 16.55 -4.49
C LYS A 85 -4.01 15.56 -4.84
N ASP A 86 -3.66 14.29 -4.97
CA ASP A 86 -4.49 13.18 -5.41
C ASP A 86 -4.87 12.26 -4.24
#